data_AF-A0A818UR20-F1
#
_entry.id   AF-A0A818UR20-F1
#
_cell.length_a   1.000
_cell.length_b   1.000
_cell.length_c   1.000
_cell.angle_alpha   90.00
_cell.angle_beta   90.00
_cell.angle_gamma   90.00
#
_symmetry.space_group_name_H-M   'P 1'
#
loop_
_entity.id
_entity.type
_entity.pdbx_description
1 polymer ?
#
loop_
_entity_poly.entity_id
_entity_poly.type
_entity_poly.pdbx_seq_one_letter_code
_entity_poly.pdbx_strand_id
1 'polypeptide(L)'
;MNIETEIELKEDKPQKRGITYEIEKNKGLTTKRKKEYRNPRVHHRNKYARALIKRKSRVPTARTEEEKYIGEPTGIRAGIKRGIKLKS
;
A
#
# COMPACT_ATOMS: atom_id res chain seq x y z
N MET A 1 -52.53 -31.83 3.39
CA MET A 1 -52.08 -31.24 2.12
C MET A 1 -50.58 -31.45 2.03
N ASN A 2 -50.12 -31.92 0.88
CA ASN A 2 -49.06 -32.90 0.77
C ASN A 2 -47.65 -32.31 0.94
N ILE A 3 -46.99 -32.65 2.05
CA ILE A 3 -45.54 -32.43 2.23
C ILE A 3 -44.73 -33.14 1.13
N GLU A 4 -45.26 -34.25 0.61
CA GLU A 4 -44.71 -35.00 -0.51
C GLU A 4 -44.68 -34.19 -1.83
N THR A 5 -45.66 -33.29 -2.05
CA THR A 5 -45.70 -32.47 -3.27
C THR A 5 -44.72 -31.29 -3.28
N GLU A 6 -44.32 -30.78 -2.10
CA GLU A 6 -43.29 -29.74 -2.01
C GLU A 6 -41.87 -30.27 -2.24
N ILE A 7 -41.65 -31.57 -1.96
CA ILE A 7 -40.39 -32.26 -2.21
C ILE A 7 -40.25 -32.58 -3.71
N GLU A 8 -41.31 -33.08 -4.36
CA GLU A 8 -41.33 -33.31 -5.82
C GLU A 8 -41.13 -32.02 -6.64
N LEU A 9 -41.71 -30.88 -6.23
CA LEU A 9 -41.51 -29.59 -6.93
C LEU A 9 -40.09 -29.02 -6.81
N LYS A 10 -39.26 -29.59 -5.93
CA LYS A 10 -37.85 -29.22 -5.76
C LYS A 10 -36.91 -30.10 -6.59
N GLU A 11 -37.35 -31.28 -7.01
CA GLU A 11 -36.51 -32.25 -7.73
C GLU A 11 -36.49 -32.04 -9.26
N ASP A 12 -37.49 -31.35 -9.84
CA ASP A 12 -37.63 -31.22 -11.30
C ASP A 12 -37.38 -29.81 -11.86
N LYS A 13 -36.32 -29.13 -11.40
CA LYS A 13 -35.66 -28.13 -12.24
C LYS A 13 -34.22 -28.55 -12.45
N PRO A 14 -33.77 -28.80 -13.68
CA PRO A 14 -32.34 -28.89 -13.93
C PRO A 14 -31.74 -27.56 -13.49
N GLN A 15 -31.03 -27.56 -12.36
CA GLN A 15 -30.30 -26.40 -11.91
C GLN A 15 -29.29 -26.07 -13.02
N LYS A 16 -29.60 -25.02 -13.79
CA LYS A 16 -28.75 -24.58 -14.90
C LYS A 16 -27.35 -24.40 -14.36
N ARG A 17 -26.35 -24.99 -15.01
CA ARG A 17 -24.96 -24.83 -14.62
C ARG A 17 -24.62 -23.33 -14.67
N GLY A 18 -24.26 -22.78 -13.52
CA GLY A 18 -23.81 -21.39 -13.41
C GLY A 18 -22.47 -21.19 -14.12
N ILE A 19 -22.24 -19.96 -14.57
CA ILE A 19 -20.94 -19.53 -15.11
C ILE A 19 -19.93 -19.36 -13.97
N THR A 20 -18.70 -19.86 -14.15
CA THR A 20 -17.61 -19.64 -13.19
C THR A 20 -17.03 -18.24 -13.31
N TYR A 21 -16.51 -17.66 -12.22
CA TYR A 21 -15.88 -16.34 -12.20
C TYR A 21 -14.76 -16.16 -13.23
N GLU A 22 -14.01 -17.23 -13.50
CA GLU A 22 -12.93 -17.21 -14.49
C GLU A 22 -13.45 -16.95 -15.90
N ILE A 23 -14.51 -17.68 -16.31
CA ILE A 23 -15.18 -17.49 -17.59
C ILE A 23 -15.91 -16.13 -17.63
N GLU A 24 -16.55 -15.72 -16.53
CA GLU A 24 -17.28 -14.45 -16.44
C GLU A 24 -16.36 -13.23 -16.58
N LYS A 25 -15.17 -13.25 -15.97
CA LYS A 25 -14.24 -12.12 -15.98
C LYS A 25 -13.18 -12.19 -17.08
N ASN A 26 -12.94 -13.36 -17.66
CA ASN A 26 -11.98 -13.61 -18.73
C ASN A 26 -10.62 -12.90 -18.52
N LYS A 27 -10.05 -13.02 -17.31
CA LYS A 27 -8.84 -12.28 -16.90
C LYS A 27 -7.53 -12.92 -17.35
N GLY A 28 -7.54 -14.15 -17.86
CA GLY A 28 -6.35 -14.85 -18.37
C GLY A 28 -5.16 -14.95 -17.39
N LEU A 29 -3.96 -15.16 -17.93
CA LEU A 29 -2.71 -15.34 -17.17
C LEU A 29 -2.10 -13.99 -16.73
N THR A 30 -2.78 -13.28 -15.83
CA THR A 30 -2.28 -11.99 -15.30
C THR A 30 -1.25 -12.15 -14.18
N THR A 31 -0.22 -11.30 -14.19
CA THR A 31 0.79 -11.24 -13.11
C THR A 31 0.18 -10.86 -11.76
N LYS A 32 0.71 -11.46 -10.68
CA LYS A 32 0.37 -11.09 -9.30
C LYS A 32 0.75 -9.64 -9.00
N ARG A 33 -0.25 -8.79 -8.80
CA ARG A 33 -0.06 -7.38 -8.35
C ARG A 33 -0.15 -7.27 -6.82
N LYS A 34 0.64 -6.37 -6.23
CA LYS A 34 0.56 -6.07 -4.78
C LYS A 34 -0.79 -5.47 -4.43
N LYS A 35 -1.27 -5.70 -3.20
CA LYS A 35 -2.55 -5.16 -2.71
C LYS A 35 -2.62 -3.63 -2.76
N GLU A 36 -1.49 -2.94 -2.59
CA GLU A 36 -1.40 -1.48 -2.66
C GLU A 36 -1.85 -0.91 -4.02
N TYR A 37 -1.59 -1.62 -5.12
CA TYR A 37 -1.97 -1.16 -6.46
C TYR A 37 -3.46 -1.30 -6.76
N ARG A 38 -4.23 -1.99 -5.89
CA ARG A 38 -5.68 -2.05 -6.01
C ARG A 38 -6.34 -0.72 -5.65
N ASN A 39 -5.70 0.09 -4.80
CA ASN A 39 -6.23 1.37 -4.36
C ASN A 39 -5.22 2.50 -4.63
N PRO A 40 -5.49 3.39 -5.62
CA PRO A 40 -4.55 4.44 -6.00
C PRO A 40 -4.21 5.38 -4.83
N ARG A 41 -5.16 5.64 -3.92
CA ARG A 41 -4.93 6.46 -2.73
C ARG A 41 -3.88 5.84 -1.81
N VAL A 42 -3.98 4.53 -1.55
CA VAL A 42 -3.03 3.81 -0.68
C VAL A 42 -1.64 3.78 -1.33
N HIS A 43 -1.57 3.55 -2.64
CA HIS A 43 -0.32 3.60 -3.37
C HIS A 43 0.37 4.96 -3.25
N HIS A 44 -0.34 6.05 -3.48
CA HIS A 44 0.21 7.41 -3.39
C HIS A 44 0.59 7.79 -1.96
N ARG A 45 -0.21 7.42 -0.95
CA ARG A 45 0.14 7.62 0.46
C ARG A 45 1.48 6.96 0.81
N ASN A 46 1.65 5.69 0.41
CA ASN A 46 2.87 4.95 0.67
C ASN A 46 4.06 5.49 -0.13
N LYS A 47 3.84 5.93 -1.37
CA LYS A 47 4.86 6.59 -2.20
C LYS A 47 5.38 7.87 -1.53
N TYR A 48 4.47 8.71 -1.01
CA TYR A 48 4.82 9.92 -0.28
C TYR A 48 5.58 9.63 1.03
N ALA A 49 5.08 8.70 1.85
CA ALA A 49 5.77 8.30 3.09
C ALA A 49 7.19 7.79 2.84
N ARG A 50 7.39 6.95 1.81
CA ARG A 50 8.73 6.48 1.40
C ARG A 50 9.62 7.63 0.92
N ALA A 51 9.07 8.62 0.22
CA ALA A 51 9.81 9.80 -0.22
C ALA A 51 10.24 10.70 0.95
N LEU A 52 9.39 10.87 1.96
CA LEU A 52 9.72 11.62 3.17
C LEU A 52 10.91 11.00 3.93
N ILE A 53 10.93 9.68 4.08
CA ILE A 53 12.04 8.96 4.74
C ILE A 53 13.35 9.17 3.96
N LYS A 54 13.32 9.02 2.62
CA LYS A 54 14.49 9.26 1.76
C LYS A 54 14.96 10.71 1.78
N ARG A 55 14.04 11.67 1.92
CA ARG A 55 14.39 13.09 2.05
C ARG A 55 15.12 13.33 3.38
N LYS A 56 14.59 12.80 4.48
CA LYS A 56 15.19 12.94 5.83
C LYS A 56 16.63 12.45 5.90
N SER A 57 16.98 11.41 5.13
CA SER A 57 18.36 10.91 5.06
C SER A 57 19.29 11.77 4.20
N ARG A 58 18.77 12.46 3.18
CA ARG A 58 19.59 13.26 2.25
C ARG A 58 19.79 14.69 2.73
N VAL A 59 18.75 15.29 3.26
CA VAL A 59 18.74 16.70 3.68
C VAL A 59 18.15 16.78 5.08
N PRO A 60 18.84 17.43 6.04
CA PRO A 60 18.28 17.66 7.35
C PRO A 60 17.04 18.55 7.25
N THR A 61 15.97 18.17 7.95
CA THR A 61 14.79 19.03 8.10
C THR A 61 15.06 20.08 9.16
N ALA A 62 14.44 21.25 9.03
CA ALA A 62 14.41 22.23 10.12
C ALA A 62 13.77 21.60 11.37
N ARG A 63 14.35 21.87 12.54
CA ARG A 63 13.86 21.41 13.85
C ARG A 63 13.55 22.63 14.71
N THR A 64 12.49 22.55 15.48
CA THR A 64 12.14 23.49 16.54
C THR A 64 12.70 22.98 17.87
N GLU A 65 13.21 23.88 18.71
CA GLU A 65 13.66 23.56 20.06
C GLU A 65 12.45 23.59 21.00
N GLU A 66 11.71 22.47 21.06
CA GLU A 66 10.58 22.33 22.00
C GLU A 66 11.08 22.09 23.44
N GLU A 67 12.24 21.46 23.58
CA GLU A 67 12.89 21.17 24.87
C GLU A 67 14.27 21.84 24.95
N LYS A 68 14.77 22.04 26.17
CA LYS A 68 16.11 22.60 26.40
C LYS A 68 17.19 21.69 25.80
N TYR A 69 18.22 22.28 25.21
CA TYR A 69 19.33 21.56 24.58
C TYR A 69 20.02 20.60 25.57
N ILE A 70 20.05 19.31 25.21
CA ILE A 70 20.73 18.23 25.95
C ILE A 70 22.03 17.75 25.30
N GLY A 71 22.41 18.33 24.15
CA GLY A 71 23.51 17.86 23.30
C GLY A 71 23.04 17.26 21.97
N GLU A 72 24.00 16.83 21.13
CA GLU A 72 23.71 16.17 19.85
C GLU A 72 23.48 14.66 20.02
N PRO A 73 22.24 14.14 19.90
CA PRO A 73 21.95 12.72 20.17
C PRO A 73 22.64 11.76 19.18
N THR A 74 22.95 12.23 17.96
CA THR A 74 23.69 11.45 16.95
C THR A 74 25.20 11.65 17.01
N GLY A 75 25.68 12.55 17.88
CA GLY A 75 27.10 12.90 18.02
C GLY A 75 27.61 13.93 17.01
N ILE A 76 28.77 14.52 17.34
CA ILE A 76 29.49 15.51 16.54
C ILE A 76 30.69 14.84 15.86
N ARG A 77 30.79 14.96 14.53
CA ARG A 77 31.94 14.44 13.75
C ARG A 77 32.85 15.56 13.30
N ALA A 78 33.97 15.73 14.00
CA ALA A 78 34.92 16.84 13.80
C ALA A 78 35.53 16.90 12.37
N GLY A 79 35.73 15.76 11.72
CA GLY A 79 36.38 15.70 10.40
C GLY A 79 35.50 16.01 9.19
N ILE A 80 34.19 16.20 9.36
CA ILE A 80 33.28 16.45 8.22
C ILE A 80 33.02 17.95 8.04
N LYS A 81 33.29 18.45 6.83
CA LYS A 81 32.87 19.79 6.38
C LYS A 81 31.67 19.65 5.43
N ARG A 82 30.51 20.24 5.78
CA ARG A 82 29.28 20.21 4.95
C ARG A 82 28.94 21.55 4.26
N GLY A 83 29.86 22.51 4.26
CA GLY A 83 29.66 23.83 3.62
C GLY A 83 29.72 23.76 2.09
N ILE A 84 28.96 24.63 1.41
CA ILE A 84 29.03 24.82 -0.05
C ILE A 84 30.24 25.69 -0.35
N LYS A 85 31.17 25.22 -1.18
CA LYS A 85 32.30 26.03 -1.65
C LYS A 85 31.83 26.91 -2.81
N LEU A 86 31.98 28.22 -2.66
CA LEU A 86 31.77 29.17 -3.74
C LEU A 86 32.98 29.11 -4.69
N LYS A 87 32.74 29.03 -5.99
CA LYS A 87 33.79 29.19 -7.00
C LYS A 87 33.89 30.69 -7.34
N SER A 88 35.13 31.19 -7.40
CA SER A 88 35.46 32.49 -7.96
C SER A 88 35.27 32.50 -9.47
#